data_AF-Q4RPE8-F1
#
_entry.id   AF-Q4RPE8-F1
#
_cell.length_a   1.000
_cell.length_b   1.000
_cell.length_c   1.000
_cell.angle_alpha   90.00
_cell.angle_beta   90.00
_cell.angle_gamma   90.00
#
_symmetry.space_group_name_H-M   'P 1'
#
loop_
_entity.id
_entity.type
_entity.pdbx_description
1 polymer ?
#
loop_
_entity_poly.entity_id
_entity_poly.type
_entity_poly.pdbx_seq_one_letter_code
_entity_poly.pdbx_strand_id
1 'polypeptide(L)'
;MRTATLPLLLPLLACFCGGAAQQPPALVRHVYIAAVEIGWDYIHVEDSDPGSEQRKKPKDIPQKYIKAVYREYLDATYTVPKPRPAWTGIQGPVIVAQAGHTVVVHFKNLASQPYSISPVGISYWKHSEGDEL
;
A
#
# COMPACT_ATOMS: atom_id res chain seq x y z
N MET A 1 -38.25 -47.48 -54.40
CA MET A 1 -38.82 -46.83 -53.19
C MET A 1 -37.76 -46.86 -52.09
N ARG A 2 -37.45 -45.68 -51.55
CA ARG A 2 -36.73 -45.40 -50.29
C ARG A 2 -35.21 -45.67 -50.23
N THR A 3 -34.48 -44.61 -50.56
CA THR A 3 -33.16 -44.26 -50.04
C THR A 3 -33.18 -44.18 -48.51
N ALA A 4 -32.12 -44.65 -47.85
CA ALA A 4 -31.88 -44.38 -46.43
C ALA A 4 -30.36 -44.25 -46.19
N THR A 5 -29.85 -43.04 -46.41
CA THR A 5 -28.57 -42.56 -45.91
C THR A 5 -28.63 -42.49 -44.38
N LEU A 6 -27.82 -43.29 -43.69
CA LEU A 6 -27.56 -43.11 -42.25
C LEU A 6 -26.62 -41.90 -42.07
N PRO A 7 -27.00 -40.82 -41.37
CA PRO A 7 -26.02 -39.87 -40.88
C PRO A 7 -25.40 -40.44 -39.61
N LEU A 8 -24.08 -40.68 -39.65
CA LEU A 8 -23.27 -40.99 -38.48
C LEU A 8 -23.18 -39.72 -37.60
N LEU A 9 -24.10 -39.59 -36.64
CA LEU A 9 -24.08 -38.53 -35.64
C LEU A 9 -23.06 -38.89 -34.56
N LEU A 10 -21.84 -38.34 -34.65
CA LEU A 10 -20.91 -38.33 -33.52
C LEU A 10 -21.49 -37.46 -32.40
N PRO A 11 -21.63 -37.95 -31.15
CA PRO A 11 -21.83 -37.07 -30.02
C PRO A 11 -20.48 -36.39 -29.75
N LEU A 12 -20.36 -35.11 -30.05
CA LEU A 12 -19.25 -34.30 -29.53
C LEU A 12 -19.42 -34.22 -28.01
N LEU A 13 -18.74 -35.14 -27.33
CA LEU A 13 -18.58 -35.19 -25.90
C LEU A 13 -17.89 -33.90 -25.43
N ALA A 14 -18.46 -33.29 -24.40
CA ALA A 14 -18.04 -32.03 -23.83
C ALA A 14 -16.55 -31.99 -23.46
N CYS A 15 -15.83 -31.04 -24.05
CA CYS A 15 -14.71 -30.38 -23.39
C CYS A 15 -15.07 -28.91 -23.21
N PHE A 16 -16.10 -28.64 -22.39
CA PHE A 16 -16.05 -27.41 -21.62
C PHE A 16 -14.87 -27.56 -20.66
N CYS A 17 -13.67 -27.24 -21.14
CA CYS A 17 -12.58 -26.79 -20.29
C CYS A 17 -12.99 -25.40 -19.75
N GLY A 18 -14.11 -25.34 -19.03
CA GLY A 18 -14.41 -24.29 -18.08
C GLY A 18 -13.46 -24.51 -16.92
N GLY A 19 -12.18 -24.23 -17.13
CA GLY A 19 -11.29 -23.85 -16.06
C GLY A 19 -11.84 -22.54 -15.53
N ALA A 20 -12.90 -22.61 -14.72
CA ALA A 20 -13.17 -21.57 -13.76
C ALA A 20 -11.91 -21.55 -12.91
N ALA A 21 -11.01 -20.61 -13.21
CA ALA A 21 -9.89 -20.31 -12.35
C ALA A 21 -10.53 -20.05 -10.99
N GLN A 22 -10.35 -21.00 -10.05
CA GLN A 22 -10.85 -20.85 -8.70
C GLN A 22 -10.15 -19.61 -8.15
N GLN A 23 -10.87 -18.51 -8.11
CA GLN A 23 -10.35 -17.28 -7.54
C GLN A 23 -10.03 -17.60 -6.08
N PRO A 24 -8.82 -17.29 -5.59
CA PRO A 24 -8.46 -17.58 -4.22
C PRO A 24 -9.53 -17.00 -3.28
N PRO A 25 -9.80 -17.68 -2.14
CA PRO A 25 -10.81 -17.21 -1.21
C PRO A 25 -10.49 -15.77 -0.80
N ALA A 26 -11.52 -14.92 -0.78
CA ALA A 26 -11.38 -13.52 -0.43
C ALA A 26 -10.69 -13.38 0.93
N LEU A 27 -9.46 -12.85 0.91
CA LEU A 27 -8.66 -12.65 2.12
C LEU A 27 -8.98 -11.27 2.72
N VAL A 28 -9.17 -11.24 4.04
CA VAL A 28 -9.16 -10.01 4.83
C VAL A 28 -7.79 -9.86 5.47
N ARG A 29 -7.07 -8.78 5.13
CA ARG A 29 -5.76 -8.45 5.71
C ARG A 29 -5.88 -7.24 6.63
N HIS A 30 -5.35 -7.35 7.84
CA HIS A 30 -5.26 -6.23 8.77
C HIS A 30 -3.88 -5.57 8.70
N VAL A 31 -3.86 -4.24 8.76
CA VAL A 31 -2.63 -3.42 8.78
C VAL A 31 -2.78 -2.34 9.85
N TYR A 32 -1.74 -2.15 10.66
CA TYR A 32 -1.71 -1.15 11.72
C TYR A 32 -0.82 0.01 11.30
N ILE A 33 -1.39 1.21 11.13
CA ILE A 33 -0.67 2.39 10.64
C ILE A 33 -0.85 3.52 11.64
N ALA A 34 0.23 4.22 11.98
CA ALA A 34 0.14 5.46 12.74
C ALA A 34 0.76 6.64 12.01
N ALA A 35 0.17 7.82 12.20
CA ALA A 35 0.81 9.10 11.90
C ALA A 35 1.74 9.45 13.07
N VAL A 36 3.02 9.70 12.80
CA VAL A 36 4.04 10.04 13.80
C VAL A 36 4.88 11.21 13.32
N GLU A 37 5.34 12.06 14.23
CA GLU A 37 6.24 13.16 13.90
C GLU A 37 7.70 12.72 13.92
N ILE A 38 8.46 13.11 12.90
CA ILE A 38 9.90 12.86 12.80
C ILE A 38 10.64 14.15 12.43
N GLY A 39 11.90 14.27 12.86
CA GLY A 39 12.83 15.27 12.32
C GLY A 39 13.43 14.79 11.01
N TRP A 40 13.01 15.38 9.89
CA TRP A 40 13.42 14.98 8.55
C TRP A 40 14.52 15.88 7.98
N ASP A 41 15.65 15.30 7.60
CA ASP A 41 16.74 15.97 6.89
C ASP A 41 16.66 15.67 5.39
N TYR A 42 16.34 16.68 4.58
CA TYR A 42 16.27 16.55 3.12
C TYR A 42 17.64 16.53 2.46
N ILE A 43 18.65 17.10 3.11
CA ILE A 43 19.99 17.27 2.56
C ILE A 43 20.86 16.27 3.30
N HIS A 44 20.73 14.98 2.95
CA HIS A 44 21.69 13.96 3.39
C HIS A 44 23.08 14.37 2.90
N VAL A 45 23.84 15.05 3.75
CA VAL A 45 25.25 15.33 3.51
C VAL A 45 25.98 14.11 4.04
N GLU A 46 26.11 13.07 3.21
CA GLU A 46 27.18 12.11 3.43
C GLU A 46 28.50 12.88 3.26
N ASP A 47 29.40 12.73 4.23
CA ASP A 47 30.78 13.22 4.16
C ASP A 47 31.48 12.58 2.95
N SER A 48 31.35 13.21 1.78
CA SER A 48 32.16 12.86 0.63
C SER A 48 32.55 14.12 -0.13
N ASP A 49 33.82 14.46 0.08
CA ASP A 49 34.70 15.36 -0.68
C ASP A 49 34.99 16.74 -0.04
N PRO A 50 36.11 16.87 0.73
CA PRO A 50 36.54 18.13 1.34
C PRO A 50 36.96 19.20 0.31
N GLY A 51 36.96 18.89 -0.99
CA GLY A 51 37.33 19.82 -2.07
C GLY A 51 36.16 20.58 -2.73
N SER A 52 34.90 20.29 -2.39
CA SER A 52 33.76 20.97 -3.01
C SER A 52 33.40 22.29 -2.30
N GLU A 53 34.00 23.40 -2.74
CA GLU A 53 33.63 24.79 -2.35
C GLU A 53 32.15 25.15 -2.66
N GLN A 54 31.35 24.21 -3.16
CA GLN A 54 29.96 24.41 -3.56
C GLN A 54 28.92 24.22 -2.43
N ARG A 55 29.34 23.92 -1.19
CA ARG A 55 28.39 23.65 -0.07
C ARG A 55 28.69 24.43 1.21
N LYS A 56 28.86 25.75 1.12
CA LYS A 56 28.56 26.61 2.28
C LYS A 56 27.04 26.62 2.44
N LYS A 57 26.49 25.72 3.27
CA LYS A 57 25.08 25.79 3.69
C LYS A 57 24.81 27.21 4.20
N PRO A 58 23.77 27.92 3.70
CA PRO A 58 23.33 29.15 4.34
C PRO A 58 23.04 28.85 5.81
N LYS A 59 23.59 29.66 6.73
CA LYS A 59 23.40 29.47 8.18
C LYS A 59 21.92 29.49 8.60
N ASP A 60 21.05 29.99 7.72
CA ASP A 60 19.63 30.24 7.98
C ASP A 60 18.70 29.09 7.56
N ILE A 61 19.20 28.01 6.93
CA ILE A 61 18.34 26.87 6.54
C ILE A 61 18.33 25.82 7.66
N PRO A 62 17.15 25.48 8.22
CA PRO A 62 17.03 24.41 9.20
C PRO A 62 17.56 23.08 8.67
N GLN A 63 18.41 22.42 9.45
CA GLN A 63 18.97 21.11 9.08
C GLN A 63 17.90 20.01 9.10
N LYS A 64 16.88 20.13 9.96
CA LYS A 64 15.78 19.17 10.06
C LYS A 64 14.44 19.89 10.15
N TYR A 65 13.44 19.32 9.51
CA TYR A 65 12.07 19.78 9.54
C TYR A 65 11.19 18.74 10.23
N ILE A 66 10.32 19.17 11.14
CA ILE A 66 9.32 18.26 11.71
C ILE A 66 8.29 17.92 10.63
N LYS A 67 8.07 16.62 10.43
CA LYS A 67 7.11 16.08 9.45
C LYS A 67 6.28 15.00 10.12
N ALA A 68 4.97 15.02 9.92
CA ALA A 68 4.12 13.88 10.20
C ALA A 68 4.21 12.86 9.07
N VAL A 69 4.46 11.59 9.41
CA VAL A 69 4.64 10.49 8.45
C VAL A 69 3.86 9.27 8.86
N TYR A 70 3.46 8.45 7.89
CA TYR A 70 2.79 7.18 8.15
C TYR A 70 3.80 6.04 8.36
N ARG A 71 3.65 5.31 9.46
CA ARG A 71 4.47 4.12 9.79
C ARG A 71 3.58 2.92 10.08
N GLU A 72 3.95 1.76 9.53
CA GLU A 72 3.29 0.49 9.83
C GLU A 72 3.88 -0.12 11.11
N TYR A 73 3.03 -0.74 11.92
CA TYR A 73 3.38 -1.44 13.16
C TYR A 73 3.01 -2.91 13.06
N LEU A 74 3.62 -3.75 13.89
CA LEU A 74 3.36 -5.19 13.88
C LEU A 74 1.96 -5.55 14.35
N ASP A 75 1.39 -4.75 15.27
CA ASP A 75 0.10 -5.03 15.91
C ASP A 75 -0.58 -3.75 16.46
N ALA A 76 -1.72 -3.95 17.11
CA ALA A 76 -2.56 -2.91 17.70
C ALA A 76 -1.94 -2.17 18.90
N THR A 77 -0.77 -2.59 19.39
CA THR A 77 -0.09 -1.88 20.49
C THR A 77 0.64 -0.63 20.00
N TYR A 78 0.96 -0.56 18.69
CA TYR A 78 1.74 0.52 18.09
C TYR A 78 3.10 0.74 18.78
N THR A 79 3.69 -0.32 19.32
CA THR A 79 4.98 -0.26 20.03
C THR A 79 6.16 -0.59 19.12
N VAL A 80 6.05 -1.64 18.30
CA VAL A 80 7.12 -2.12 17.41
C VAL A 80 6.82 -1.72 15.96
N PRO A 81 7.56 -0.75 15.38
CA PRO A 81 7.44 -0.42 13.98
C PRO A 81 7.86 -1.61 13.10
N LYS A 82 7.14 -1.82 12.01
CA LYS A 82 7.52 -2.83 11.03
C LYS A 82 8.80 -2.40 10.30
N PRO A 83 9.78 -3.31 10.12
CA PRO A 83 11.01 -3.00 9.39
C PRO A 83 10.71 -2.45 7.99
N ARG A 84 11.46 -1.43 7.59
CA ARG A 84 11.33 -0.81 6.26
C ARG A 84 12.71 -0.58 5.64
N PRO A 85 12.83 -0.68 4.31
CA PRO A 85 14.07 -0.33 3.65
C PRO A 85 14.40 1.18 3.79
N ALA A 86 15.68 1.50 3.95
CA ALA A 86 16.12 2.89 4.10
C ALA A 86 15.78 3.76 2.88
N TRP A 87 15.81 3.18 1.68
CA TRP A 87 15.54 3.88 0.42
C TRP A 87 14.10 4.39 0.28
N THR A 88 13.13 3.91 1.08
CA THR A 88 11.74 4.38 1.02
C THR A 88 11.58 5.80 1.60
N GLY A 89 12.55 6.26 2.40
CA GLY A 89 12.57 7.59 2.96
C GLY A 89 11.33 7.97 3.78
N ILE A 90 10.70 9.10 3.41
CA ILE A 90 9.58 9.71 4.12
C ILE A 90 8.21 9.07 3.80
N GLN A 91 8.13 8.26 2.75
CA GLN A 91 6.85 7.71 2.28
C GLN A 91 6.18 6.79 3.31
N GLY A 92 4.86 6.63 3.21
CA GLY A 92 4.10 5.68 4.02
C GLY A 92 4.45 4.21 3.73
N PRO A 93 3.84 3.25 4.43
CA PRO A 93 3.94 1.84 4.09
C PRO A 93 3.23 1.53 2.77
N VAL A 94 3.75 0.55 2.03
CA VAL A 94 3.12 0.07 0.80
C VAL A 94 2.09 -1.00 1.15
N ILE A 95 0.83 -0.75 0.78
CA ILE A 95 -0.27 -1.70 0.95
C ILE A 95 -0.56 -2.35 -0.41
N VAL A 96 -0.42 -3.67 -0.47
CA VAL A 96 -0.75 -4.47 -1.67
C VAL A 96 -1.89 -5.41 -1.33
N ALA A 97 -2.88 -5.47 -2.23
CA ALA A 97 -4.03 -6.36 -2.16
C ALA A 97 -4.38 -6.87 -3.56
N GLN A 98 -4.99 -8.06 -3.62
CA GLN A 98 -5.53 -8.62 -4.86
C GLN A 98 -6.98 -8.17 -5.06
N ALA A 99 -7.45 -8.19 -6.31
CA ALA A 99 -8.84 -7.89 -6.61
C ALA A 99 -9.78 -8.88 -5.87
N GLY A 100 -10.79 -8.34 -5.19
CA GLY A 100 -11.71 -9.12 -4.35
C GLY A 100 -11.23 -9.36 -2.91
N HIS A 101 -10.00 -8.97 -2.56
CA HIS A 101 -9.52 -9.01 -1.17
C HIS A 101 -9.85 -7.69 -0.46
N THR A 102 -9.95 -7.74 0.87
CA THR A 102 -10.21 -6.57 1.71
C THR A 102 -9.00 -6.26 2.57
N VAL A 103 -8.65 -4.97 2.67
CA VAL A 103 -7.66 -4.49 3.62
C VAL A 103 -8.35 -3.65 4.67
N VAL A 104 -8.14 -4.01 5.93
CA VAL A 104 -8.60 -3.23 7.08
C VAL A 104 -7.39 -2.49 7.65
N VAL A 105 -7.38 -1.17 7.47
CA VAL A 105 -6.35 -0.29 8.04
C VAL A 105 -6.84 0.20 9.40
N HIS A 106 -6.14 -0.23 10.44
CA HIS A 106 -6.29 0.30 11.79
C HIS A 106 -5.38 1.52 11.91
N PHE A 107 -5.98 2.70 11.89
CA PHE A 107 -5.24 3.96 11.95
C PHE A 107 -5.19 4.51 13.39
N LYS A 108 -4.02 4.99 13.81
CA LYS A 108 -3.84 5.74 15.05
C LYS A 108 -3.08 7.04 14.79
N ASN A 109 -3.62 8.16 15.23
CA ASN A 109 -2.88 9.41 15.17
C ASN A 109 -2.03 9.57 16.45
N LEU A 110 -0.71 9.59 16.31
CA LEU A 110 0.26 9.85 17.39
C LEU A 110 0.98 11.20 17.19
N ALA A 111 0.60 11.97 16.16
CA ALA A 111 1.14 13.30 15.89
C ALA A 111 0.34 14.38 16.65
N SER A 112 0.84 15.62 16.63
CA SER A 112 0.21 16.73 17.34
C SER A 112 -1.02 17.31 16.64
N GLN A 113 -1.14 17.12 15.33
CA GLN A 113 -2.23 17.64 14.49
C GLN A 113 -3.22 16.53 14.12
N PRO A 114 -4.50 16.86 13.86
CA PRO A 114 -5.45 15.89 13.34
C PRO A 114 -5.02 15.41 11.94
N TYR A 115 -4.91 14.10 11.77
CA TYR A 115 -4.60 13.45 10.50
C TYR A 115 -5.55 12.27 10.26
N SER A 116 -5.79 11.97 8.98
CA SER A 116 -6.65 10.88 8.50
C SER A 116 -6.01 10.22 7.28
N ILE A 117 -6.55 9.06 6.89
CA ILE A 117 -6.16 8.36 5.66
C ILE A 117 -7.36 8.39 4.71
N SER A 118 -7.21 9.04 3.55
CA SER A 118 -8.20 9.03 2.49
C SER A 118 -7.77 8.10 1.34
N PRO A 119 -8.51 7.01 1.05
CA PRO A 119 -8.20 6.12 -0.05
C PRO A 119 -8.59 6.72 -1.41
N VAL A 120 -7.70 6.61 -2.40
CA VAL A 120 -7.94 7.07 -3.77
C VAL A 120 -7.87 5.89 -4.73
N GLY A 121 -8.84 5.80 -5.66
CA GLY A 121 -8.82 4.80 -6.74
C GLY A 121 -9.21 3.38 -6.34
N ILE A 122 -9.86 3.21 -5.18
CA ILE A 122 -10.37 1.91 -4.70
C ILE A 122 -11.79 2.07 -4.13
N SER A 123 -12.51 0.95 -3.98
CA SER A 123 -13.82 0.92 -3.31
C SER A 123 -13.67 0.97 -1.79
N TYR A 124 -14.47 1.79 -1.13
CA TYR A 124 -14.53 1.91 0.33
C TYR A 124 -15.94 2.28 0.81
N TRP A 125 -16.24 2.05 2.09
CA TRP A 125 -17.48 2.50 2.72
C TRP A 125 -17.38 3.95 3.15
N LYS A 126 -18.51 4.66 3.28
CA LYS A 126 -18.51 6.10 3.60
C LYS A 126 -17.73 6.47 4.87
N HIS A 127 -17.80 5.65 5.90
CA HIS A 127 -17.02 5.84 7.14
C HIS A 127 -15.50 5.66 6.97
N SER A 128 -15.01 5.33 5.77
CA SER A 128 -13.60 5.13 5.42
C SER A 128 -13.07 6.18 4.44
N GLU A 129 -13.81 7.25 4.18
CA GLU A 129 -13.42 8.34 3.25
C GLU A 129 -12.26 9.20 3.78
N GLY A 130 -12.19 9.38 5.11
CA GLY A 130 -11.08 10.10 5.75
C GLY A 130 -11.17 11.64 5.72
N ASP A 131 -12.27 12.22 5.25
CA ASP A 131 -12.41 13.69 5.11
C ASP A 131 -13.08 14.38 6.31
N GLU A 132 -13.53 13.63 7.32
CA GLU A 132 -14.09 14.17 8.56
C GLU A 132 -13.02 14.14 9.67
N LEU A 133 -12.37 15.30 9.90
CA LEU A 133 -11.43 15.56 11.00
C LEU A 133 -11.92 16.69 11.90
#